data_AF-A0A2D6LID6-F1
#
_entry.id   AF-A0A2D6LID6-F1
#
_cell.length_a   1.000
_cell.length_b   1.000
_cell.length_c   1.000
_cell.angle_alpha   90.00
_cell.angle_beta   90.00
_cell.angle_gamma   90.00
#
_symmetry.space_group_name_H-M   'P 1'
#
loop_
_entity.id
_entity.type
_entity.pdbx_description
1 polymer ?
#
loop_
_entity_poly.entity_id
_entity_poly.type
_entity_poly.pdbx_seq_one_letter_code
_entity_poly.pdbx_strand_id
1 'polypeptide(L)'
;MNVKINRAIISCYDKTGLKEFVSELIKLNPDIKIFSSSGTFNELKEVASGNLVEVSEYVGFKEMPSGLVKTLHPKIHSGILADLEDEEQKSYLEKNGIEIFDLVVVNLYPFEAKSSFKETRNNIDIGGVSLLESASKNFLRVSIVCNVNDYGKLLEKLKESDCSSDDNTRLELSKKAVAYLAKYLADINDYFKDLKV
;
A
#
# COMPACT_ATOMS: atom_id res chain seq x y z
N MET A 1 0.60 -16.91 -13.02
CA MET A 1 -0.03 -15.85 -13.83
C MET A 1 0.83 -14.60 -13.78
N ASN A 2 0.98 -13.89 -14.91
CA ASN A 2 1.64 -12.58 -14.92
C ASN A 2 0.57 -11.48 -14.79
N VAL A 3 0.77 -10.56 -13.85
CA VAL A 3 -0.13 -9.43 -13.62
C VAL A 3 0.63 -8.14 -13.88
N LYS A 4 0.22 -7.43 -14.93
CA LYS A 4 0.78 -6.13 -15.31
C LYS A 4 0.39 -5.08 -14.29
N ILE A 5 1.36 -4.28 -13.85
CA ILE A 5 1.14 -3.22 -12.89
C ILE A 5 0.67 -1.97 -13.64
N ASN A 6 -0.64 -1.75 -13.63
CA ASN A 6 -1.27 -0.55 -14.21
C ASN A 6 -1.64 0.47 -13.15
N ARG A 7 -1.91 0.02 -11.92
CA ARG A 7 -2.33 0.90 -10.83
C ARG A 7 -1.64 0.55 -9.53
N ALA A 8 -1.04 1.55 -8.90
CA ALA A 8 -0.37 1.42 -7.62
C ALA A 8 -1.03 2.30 -6.57
N ILE A 9 -1.12 1.82 -5.32
CA ILE A 9 -1.41 2.67 -4.16
C ILE A 9 -0.20 2.69 -3.23
N ILE A 10 0.25 3.90 -2.88
CA ILE A 10 1.50 4.14 -2.15
C ILE A 10 1.23 4.98 -0.91
N SER A 11 1.53 4.43 0.27
CA SER A 11 1.42 5.14 1.54
C SER A 11 2.58 4.76 2.45
N CYS A 12 3.65 5.55 2.44
CA CYS A 12 4.89 5.20 3.14
C CYS A 12 5.23 6.21 4.24
N TYR A 13 5.57 5.68 5.41
CA TYR A 13 6.24 6.45 6.44
C TYR A 13 7.69 6.75 6.02
N ASP A 14 8.51 5.71 5.85
CA ASP A 14 9.87 5.77 5.33
C ASP A 14 9.83 5.92 3.80
N LYS A 15 10.35 7.03 3.30
CA LYS A 15 10.33 7.41 1.88
C LYS A 15 11.70 7.21 1.21
N THR A 16 12.63 6.53 1.88
CA THR A 16 13.96 6.25 1.35
C THR A 16 13.86 5.52 0.02
N GLY A 17 14.45 6.10 -1.04
CA GLY A 17 14.45 5.53 -2.39
C GLY A 17 13.09 5.57 -3.11
N LEU A 18 12.05 6.18 -2.53
CA LEU A 18 10.68 6.11 -3.05
C LEU A 18 10.52 6.89 -4.37
N LYS A 19 11.17 8.05 -4.49
CA LYS A 19 11.14 8.85 -5.72
C LYS A 19 11.77 8.09 -6.87
N GLU A 20 12.94 7.52 -6.65
CA GLU A 20 13.68 6.72 -7.63
C GLU A 20 12.86 5.50 -8.04
N PHE A 21 12.27 4.79 -7.06
CA PHE A 21 11.41 3.64 -7.31
C PHE A 21 10.22 4.00 -8.20
N VAL A 22 9.50 5.09 -7.87
CA VAL A 22 8.34 5.56 -8.63
C VAL A 22 8.72 6.04 -10.03
N SER A 23 9.82 6.78 -10.17
CA SER A 23 10.30 7.22 -11.49
C SER A 23 10.64 6.03 -12.39
N GLU A 24 11.28 4.99 -11.85
CA GLU A 24 11.57 3.78 -12.62
C GLU A 24 10.28 3.01 -12.98
N LEU A 25 9.29 2.92 -12.08
CA LEU A 25 7.98 2.34 -12.40
C LEU A 25 7.29 3.06 -13.56
N ILE A 26 7.27 4.40 -13.55
CA ILE A 26 6.68 5.21 -14.63
C ILE A 26 7.45 5.01 -15.94
N LYS A 27 8.78 4.89 -15.91
CA LYS A 27 9.56 4.57 -17.12
C LYS A 27 9.19 3.21 -17.71
N LEU A 28 8.89 2.22 -16.86
CA LEU A 28 8.50 0.87 -17.28
C LEU A 28 7.07 0.82 -17.80
N ASN A 29 6.18 1.62 -17.23
CA ASN A 29 4.80 1.76 -17.68
C ASN A 29 4.38 3.23 -17.62
N PRO A 30 4.52 4.00 -18.72
CA PRO A 30 4.16 5.41 -18.77
C PRO A 30 2.69 5.70 -18.44
N ASP A 31 1.81 4.70 -18.61
CA ASP A 31 0.37 4.81 -18.37
C ASP A 31 -0.03 4.40 -16.93
N ILE A 32 0.93 4.06 -16.07
CA ILE A 32 0.64 3.67 -14.68
C ILE A 32 -0.08 4.80 -13.94
N LYS A 33 -1.13 4.49 -13.18
CA LYS A 33 -1.75 5.43 -12.23
C LYS A 33 -1.27 5.14 -10.82
N ILE A 34 -0.86 6.18 -10.10
CA ILE A 34 -0.33 6.09 -8.75
C ILE A 34 -1.23 6.87 -7.81
N PHE A 35 -1.80 6.19 -6.82
CA PHE A 35 -2.65 6.77 -5.80
C PHE A 35 -1.83 6.90 -4.52
N SER A 36 -1.82 8.06 -3.87
CA SER A 36 -0.99 8.23 -2.67
C SER A 36 -1.65 9.02 -1.54
N SER A 37 -1.28 8.69 -0.31
CA SER A 37 -1.68 9.46 0.88
C SER A 37 -0.99 10.82 0.91
N SER A 38 -1.55 11.84 1.56
CA SER A 38 -1.08 13.24 1.41
C SER A 38 0.42 13.44 1.68
N GLY A 39 1.00 12.75 2.67
CA GLY A 39 2.44 12.86 2.97
C GLY A 39 3.31 12.24 1.88
N THR A 40 2.82 11.17 1.25
CA THR A 40 3.49 10.49 0.14
C THR A 40 3.27 11.25 -1.17
N PHE A 41 2.08 11.80 -1.38
CA PHE A 41 1.73 12.63 -2.54
C PHE A 41 2.68 13.81 -2.66
N ASN A 42 2.90 14.54 -1.55
CA ASN A 42 3.80 15.68 -1.52
C ASN A 42 5.26 15.32 -1.83
N GLU A 43 5.69 14.11 -1.48
CA GLU A 43 7.02 13.61 -1.84
C GLU A 43 7.12 13.33 -3.34
N LEU A 44 6.06 12.75 -3.93
CA LEU A 44 6.09 12.22 -5.29
C LEU A 44 5.68 13.21 -6.37
N LYS A 45 5.00 14.31 -6.02
CA LYS A 45 4.39 15.24 -7.00
C LYS A 45 5.35 15.75 -8.08
N GLU A 46 6.63 15.98 -7.74
CA GLU A 46 7.62 16.50 -8.70
C GLU A 46 8.06 15.43 -9.71
N VAL A 47 8.07 14.16 -9.31
CA VAL A 47 8.57 13.04 -10.14
C VAL A 47 7.47 12.25 -10.84
N ALA A 48 6.21 12.46 -10.44
CA ALA A 48 5.06 11.67 -10.90
C ALA A 48 3.84 12.52 -11.27
N SER A 49 3.99 13.83 -11.50
CA SER A 49 2.85 14.77 -11.69
C SER A 49 1.80 14.33 -12.71
N GLY A 50 2.19 13.66 -13.80
CA GLY A 50 1.26 13.15 -14.83
C GLY A 50 0.56 11.83 -14.48
N ASN A 51 1.04 11.13 -13.44
CA ASN A 51 0.60 9.78 -13.06
C ASN A 51 0.02 9.72 -11.65
N LEU A 52 0.10 10.81 -10.88
CA LEU A 52 -0.17 10.84 -9.44
C LEU A 52 -1.56 11.40 -9.12
N VAL A 53 -2.32 10.67 -8.32
CA VAL A 53 -3.63 11.02 -7.80
C VAL A 53 -3.58 11.00 -6.27
N GLU A 54 -4.11 12.02 -5.63
CA GLU A 54 -4.23 11.99 -4.17
C GLU A 54 -5.38 11.07 -3.76
N VAL A 55 -5.16 10.22 -2.75
CA VAL A 55 -6.16 9.27 -2.28
C VAL A 55 -7.46 9.96 -1.88
N SER A 56 -7.40 11.12 -1.21
CA SER A 56 -8.58 11.88 -0.79
C SER A 56 -9.42 12.37 -1.98
N GLU A 57 -8.78 12.74 -3.08
CA GLU A 57 -9.45 13.10 -4.33
C GLU A 57 -10.16 11.87 -4.92
N TYR A 58 -9.46 10.74 -5.01
CA TYR A 58 -10.01 9.50 -5.54
C TYR A 58 -11.23 8.99 -4.75
N VAL A 59 -11.13 8.96 -3.42
CA VAL A 59 -12.22 8.45 -2.58
C VAL A 59 -13.34 9.46 -2.40
N GLY A 60 -13.08 10.75 -2.62
CA GLY A 60 -14.03 11.84 -2.40
C GLY A 60 -14.27 12.13 -0.91
N PHE A 61 -13.30 11.80 -0.06
CA PHE A 61 -13.38 11.97 1.39
C PHE A 61 -12.14 12.72 1.88
N LYS A 62 -12.38 13.84 2.57
CA LYS A 62 -11.31 14.63 3.17
C LYS A 62 -10.81 13.94 4.43
N GLU A 63 -9.50 13.77 4.55
CA GLU A 63 -8.89 13.07 5.69
C GLU A 63 -9.34 13.65 7.04
N MET A 64 -9.58 12.77 8.01
CA MET A 64 -9.83 13.16 9.39
C MET A 64 -8.65 13.99 9.94
N PRO A 65 -8.87 14.99 10.83
CA PRO A 65 -7.78 15.68 11.50
C PRO A 65 -6.76 14.70 12.11
N SER A 66 -5.47 15.05 12.01
CA SER A 66 -4.34 14.19 12.38
C SER A 66 -4.15 12.96 11.50
N GLY A 67 -4.94 12.80 10.44
CA GLY A 67 -4.68 11.80 9.41
C GLY A 67 -4.95 10.35 9.82
N LEU A 68 -5.82 10.11 10.80
CA LEU A 68 -6.11 8.77 11.33
C LEU A 68 -6.87 7.87 10.34
N VAL A 69 -7.75 8.47 9.52
CA VAL A 69 -8.61 7.74 8.58
C VAL A 69 -8.40 8.33 7.19
N LYS A 70 -7.47 7.72 6.44
CA LYS A 70 -7.10 8.15 5.08
C LYS A 70 -7.42 7.07 4.05
N THR A 71 -7.01 5.84 4.34
CA THR A 71 -7.04 4.71 3.40
C THR A 71 -8.10 3.67 3.73
N LEU A 72 -8.77 3.78 4.89
CA LEU A 72 -9.85 2.90 5.34
C LEU A 72 -11.16 3.22 4.60
N HIS A 73 -11.19 2.98 3.29
CA HIS A 73 -12.33 3.27 2.44
C HIS A 73 -12.69 2.08 1.53
N PRO A 74 -13.97 1.76 1.33
CA PRO A 74 -14.39 0.65 0.47
C PRO A 74 -13.81 0.70 -0.95
N LYS A 75 -13.77 1.87 -1.60
CA LYS A 75 -13.12 2.02 -2.91
C LYS A 75 -11.68 1.49 -2.96
N ILE A 76 -10.90 1.67 -1.89
CA ILE A 76 -9.51 1.20 -1.84
C ILE A 76 -9.50 -0.31 -1.62
N HIS A 77 -10.17 -0.79 -0.57
CA HIS A 77 -10.10 -2.19 -0.19
C HIS A 77 -10.82 -3.11 -1.19
N SER A 78 -11.93 -2.69 -1.80
CA SER A 78 -12.57 -3.43 -2.90
C SER A 78 -11.66 -3.50 -4.12
N GLY A 79 -10.95 -2.41 -4.46
CA GLY A 79 -9.97 -2.40 -5.55
C GLY A 79 -8.77 -3.31 -5.30
N ILE A 80 -8.42 -3.59 -4.04
CA ILE A 80 -7.36 -4.53 -3.66
C ILE A 80 -7.89 -5.96 -3.55
N LEU A 81 -9.08 -6.17 -2.98
CA LEU A 81 -9.55 -7.49 -2.54
C LEU A 81 -10.42 -8.24 -3.54
N ALA A 82 -11.03 -7.54 -4.52
CA ALA A 82 -11.95 -8.17 -5.44
C ALA A 82 -11.29 -9.33 -6.20
N ASP A 83 -12.08 -10.39 -6.36
CA ASP A 83 -11.79 -11.50 -7.24
C ASP A 83 -12.23 -11.14 -8.66
N LEU A 84 -11.29 -11.14 -9.60
CA LEU A 84 -11.54 -10.84 -11.01
C LEU A 84 -11.85 -12.10 -11.83
N GLU A 85 -12.16 -13.23 -11.20
CA GLU A 85 -12.82 -14.37 -11.86
C GLU A 85 -14.32 -14.42 -11.51
N ASP A 86 -14.74 -13.64 -10.50
CA ASP A 86 -16.13 -13.49 -10.09
C ASP A 86 -16.81 -12.32 -10.82
N GLU A 87 -17.78 -12.64 -11.69
CA GLU A 87 -18.51 -11.66 -12.49
C GLU A 87 -19.38 -10.69 -11.66
N GLU A 88 -19.88 -11.13 -10.49
CA GLU A 88 -20.63 -10.25 -9.60
C GLU A 88 -19.71 -9.18 -9.00
N GLN A 89 -18.52 -9.59 -8.56
CA GLN A 89 -17.52 -8.67 -8.00
C GLN A 89 -16.99 -7.70 -9.06
N LYS A 90 -16.69 -8.16 -10.29
CA LYS A 90 -16.35 -7.27 -11.41
C LYS A 90 -17.43 -6.23 -11.67
N SER A 91 -18.67 -6.69 -11.79
CA SER A 91 -19.80 -5.79 -12.04
C SER A 91 -19.96 -4.77 -10.91
N TYR A 92 -19.72 -5.18 -9.66
CA TYR A 92 -19.70 -4.27 -8.53
C TYR A 92 -18.62 -3.20 -8.66
N LEU A 93 -17.38 -3.56 -9.04
CA LEU A 93 -16.32 -2.58 -9.24
C LEU A 93 -16.67 -1.56 -10.33
N GLU A 94 -17.12 -2.04 -11.48
CA GLU A 94 -17.47 -1.20 -12.64
C GLU A 94 -18.61 -0.23 -12.31
N LYS A 95 -19.71 -0.74 -11.75
CA LYS A 95 -20.89 0.08 -11.39
C LYS A 95 -20.56 1.19 -10.40
N ASN A 96 -19.59 0.95 -9.52
CA ASN A 96 -19.21 1.90 -8.48
C ASN A 96 -17.97 2.74 -8.85
N GLY A 97 -17.43 2.59 -10.07
CA GLY A 97 -16.25 3.31 -10.52
C GLY A 97 -15.02 3.03 -9.65
N ILE A 98 -14.88 1.79 -9.19
CA ILE A 98 -13.77 1.36 -8.33
C ILE A 98 -12.60 0.94 -9.21
N GLU A 99 -11.43 1.50 -8.93
CA GLU A 99 -10.20 1.18 -9.64
C GLU A 99 -9.59 -0.06 -8.98
N ILE A 100 -9.08 -0.98 -9.78
CA ILE A 100 -8.32 -2.14 -9.27
C ILE A 100 -6.89 -1.71 -8.92
N PHE A 101 -6.26 -2.30 -7.90
CA PHE A 101 -4.86 -2.03 -7.56
C PHE A 101 -4.01 -3.27 -7.78
N ASP A 102 -2.94 -3.15 -8.55
CA ASP A 102 -2.03 -4.25 -8.91
C ASP A 102 -0.78 -4.25 -8.02
N LEU A 103 -0.44 -3.07 -7.49
CA LEU A 103 0.69 -2.85 -6.59
C LEU A 103 0.25 -2.03 -5.38
N VAL A 104 0.65 -2.47 -4.20
CA VAL A 104 0.49 -1.75 -2.94
C VAL A 104 1.88 -1.55 -2.35
N VAL A 105 2.24 -0.32 -1.99
CA VAL A 105 3.54 0.03 -1.42
C VAL A 105 3.30 0.77 -0.12
N VAL A 106 3.59 0.12 1.00
CA VAL A 106 3.25 0.64 2.33
C VAL A 106 4.22 0.14 3.37
N ASN A 107 4.81 1.06 4.12
CA ASN A 107 5.55 0.77 5.34
C ASN A 107 4.96 1.59 6.49
N LEU A 108 4.98 1.00 7.68
CA LEU A 108 4.33 1.55 8.86
C LEU A 108 5.28 2.50 9.58
N TYR A 109 4.71 3.43 10.34
CA TYR A 109 5.46 4.08 11.41
C TYR A 109 5.97 2.99 12.38
N PRO A 110 7.26 2.92 12.71
CA PRO A 110 7.75 1.98 13.70
C PRO A 110 7.00 2.17 15.02
N PHE A 111 6.42 1.10 15.56
CA PHE A 111 5.76 1.20 16.85
C PHE A 111 6.81 1.48 17.94
N GLU A 112 6.64 2.60 18.63
CA GLU A 112 7.51 3.02 19.73
C GLU A 112 6.65 3.56 20.87
N ALA A 113 6.88 3.08 22.09
CA ALA A 113 6.30 3.66 23.28
C ALA A 113 6.74 5.13 23.41
N LYS A 114 5.79 6.05 23.54
CA LYS A 114 6.02 7.49 23.74
C LYS A 114 5.85 7.87 25.20
N SER A 115 6.06 9.16 25.49
CA SER A 115 6.08 9.71 26.85
C SER A 115 4.75 9.53 27.61
N SER A 116 3.64 9.42 26.89
CA SER A 116 2.32 9.16 27.47
C SER A 116 1.56 8.09 26.70
N PHE A 117 0.66 7.38 27.38
CA PHE A 117 -0.24 6.41 26.74
C PHE A 117 -1.06 7.03 25.60
N LYS A 118 -1.50 8.28 25.76
CA LYS A 118 -2.26 9.02 24.75
C LYS A 118 -1.44 9.26 23.47
N GLU A 119 -0.15 9.52 23.59
CA GLU A 119 0.74 9.64 22.44
C GLU A 119 1.04 8.28 21.81
N THR A 120 1.34 7.26 22.63
CA THR A 120 1.62 5.91 22.12
C THR A 120 0.46 5.35 21.32
N ARG A 121 -0.79 5.47 21.82
CA ARG A 121 -1.97 4.95 21.11
C ARG A 121 -2.21 5.63 19.76
N ASN A 122 -1.81 6.89 19.61
CA ASN A 122 -2.02 7.64 18.37
C ASN A 122 -1.02 7.22 17.27
N ASN A 123 0.06 6.52 17.63
CA ASN A 123 1.06 6.01 16.69
C ASN A 123 0.75 4.59 16.20
N ILE A 124 -0.34 3.97 16.69
CA ILE A 124 -0.78 2.66 16.18
C ILE A 124 -1.43 2.88 14.82
N ASP A 125 -0.69 2.54 13.76
CA ASP A 125 -1.17 2.60 12.39
C ASP A 125 -2.24 1.53 12.11
N ILE A 126 -3.46 1.98 11.77
CA ILE A 126 -4.57 1.11 11.36
C ILE A 126 -4.63 1.01 9.83
N GLY A 127 -4.52 2.15 9.14
CA GLY A 127 -4.69 2.21 7.68
C GLY A 127 -3.60 1.47 6.93
N GLY A 128 -2.34 1.61 7.35
CA GLY A 128 -1.22 0.88 6.77
C GLY A 128 -1.30 -0.62 7.03
N VAL A 129 -1.72 -1.02 8.24
CA VAL A 129 -1.94 -2.44 8.59
C VAL A 129 -3.02 -3.05 7.70
N SER A 130 -4.17 -2.39 7.55
CA SER A 130 -5.25 -2.89 6.70
C SER A 130 -4.85 -2.99 5.22
N LEU A 131 -4.00 -2.09 4.72
CA LEU A 131 -3.45 -2.17 3.35
C LEU A 131 -2.53 -3.39 3.18
N LEU A 132 -1.62 -3.61 4.13
CA LEU A 132 -0.72 -4.78 4.14
C LEU A 132 -1.52 -6.08 4.14
N GLU A 133 -2.51 -6.21 5.02
CA GLU A 133 -3.35 -7.41 5.12
C GLU A 133 -4.15 -7.64 3.84
N SER A 134 -4.79 -6.60 3.31
CA SER A 134 -5.63 -6.70 2.10
C SER A 134 -4.82 -7.16 0.89
N ALA A 135 -3.65 -6.55 0.68
CA ALA A 135 -2.78 -6.87 -0.43
C ALA A 135 -2.15 -8.26 -0.28
N SER A 136 -1.71 -8.61 0.94
CA SER A 136 -1.12 -9.92 1.22
C SER A 136 -2.12 -11.05 1.03
N LYS A 137 -3.38 -10.85 1.43
CA LYS A 137 -4.47 -11.81 1.20
C LYS A 137 -4.67 -12.06 -0.29
N ASN A 138 -4.68 -11.00 -1.11
CA ASN A 138 -4.96 -11.11 -2.55
C ASN A 138 -3.69 -11.22 -3.42
N PHE A 139 -2.66 -11.92 -2.93
CA PHE A 139 -1.36 -12.03 -3.61
C PHE A 139 -1.44 -12.71 -4.99
N LEU A 140 -2.52 -13.45 -5.29
CA LEU A 140 -2.73 -14.00 -6.62
C LEU A 140 -2.86 -12.90 -7.68
N ARG A 141 -3.23 -11.68 -7.28
CA ARG A 141 -3.33 -10.51 -8.17
C ARG A 141 -2.42 -9.36 -7.77
N VAL A 142 -2.24 -9.12 -6.48
CA VAL A 142 -1.65 -7.89 -5.95
C VAL A 142 -0.23 -8.10 -5.46
N SER A 143 0.70 -7.27 -5.94
CA SER A 143 2.05 -7.17 -5.38
C SER A 143 2.04 -6.25 -4.16
N ILE A 144 2.68 -6.65 -3.06
CA ILE A 144 2.80 -5.84 -1.83
C ILE A 144 4.25 -5.56 -1.47
N VAL A 145 4.66 -4.30 -1.35
CA VAL A 145 6.01 -3.95 -0.92
C VAL A 145 5.96 -3.19 0.39
N CYS A 146 6.56 -3.77 1.43
CA CYS A 146 6.62 -3.18 2.77
C CYS A 146 8.02 -2.78 3.26
N ASN A 147 9.05 -3.02 2.44
CA ASN A 147 10.43 -2.74 2.78
C ASN A 147 11.13 -2.05 1.60
N VAL A 148 11.78 -0.92 1.86
CA VAL A 148 12.49 -0.12 0.85
C VAL A 148 13.59 -0.91 0.15
N ASN A 149 14.17 -1.91 0.82
CA ASN A 149 15.21 -2.77 0.26
C ASN A 149 14.70 -3.72 -0.84
N ASP A 150 13.39 -3.87 -0.99
CA ASP A 150 12.78 -4.71 -2.04
C ASP A 150 12.50 -3.96 -3.34
N TYR A 151 12.63 -2.62 -3.36
CA TYR A 151 12.39 -1.80 -4.55
C TYR A 151 13.26 -2.22 -5.75
N GLY A 152 14.57 -2.34 -5.55
CA GLY A 152 15.50 -2.72 -6.63
C GLY A 152 15.16 -4.09 -7.23
N LYS A 153 15.00 -5.10 -6.37
CA LYS A 153 14.66 -6.48 -6.79
C LYS A 153 13.33 -6.56 -7.52
N LEU A 154 12.33 -5.80 -7.09
CA LEU A 154 11.05 -5.76 -7.79
C LEU A 154 11.21 -5.10 -9.16
N LEU A 155 11.89 -3.94 -9.25
CA LEU A 155 12.12 -3.24 -10.51
C LEU A 155 12.88 -4.10 -11.54
N GLU A 156 13.89 -4.85 -11.11
CA GLU A 156 14.62 -5.79 -11.97
C GLU A 156 13.67 -6.82 -12.59
N LYS A 157 12.82 -7.44 -11.77
CA LYS A 157 11.82 -8.39 -12.25
C LYS A 157 10.84 -7.74 -13.23
N LEU A 158 10.33 -6.55 -12.91
CA LEU A 158 9.37 -5.83 -13.75
C LEU A 158 9.97 -5.40 -15.10
N LYS A 159 11.29 -5.13 -15.15
CA LYS A 159 12.02 -4.83 -16.40
C LYS A 159 12.05 -6.01 -17.36
N GLU A 160 12.09 -7.23 -16.84
CA GLU A 160 12.19 -8.45 -17.64
C GLU A 160 10.81 -8.96 -18.11
N SER A 161 9.71 -8.36 -17.66
CA SER A 161 8.36 -8.94 -17.75
C SER A 161 7.26 -7.97 -18.21
N ASP A 162 7.59 -6.95 -19.01
CA ASP A 162 6.62 -5.92 -19.45
C ASP A 162 5.85 -5.29 -18.27
N CYS A 163 6.60 -4.91 -17.22
CA CYS A 163 6.06 -4.36 -15.98
C CYS A 163 5.05 -5.29 -15.29
N SER A 164 5.27 -6.61 -15.35
CA SER A 164 4.38 -7.61 -14.74
C SER A 164 5.03 -8.38 -13.60
N SER A 165 4.28 -8.63 -12.54
CA SER A 165 4.70 -9.54 -11.48
C SER A 165 4.23 -10.97 -11.78
N ASP A 166 5.02 -11.97 -11.40
CA ASP A 166 4.60 -13.38 -11.39
C ASP A 166 4.12 -13.83 -10.00
N ASP A 167 3.46 -14.98 -9.92
CA ASP A 167 2.88 -15.50 -8.68
C ASP A 167 3.93 -15.67 -7.57
N ASN A 168 5.13 -16.15 -7.92
CA ASN A 168 6.21 -16.37 -6.98
C ASN A 168 6.69 -15.05 -6.36
N THR A 169 6.84 -14.00 -7.17
CA THR A 169 7.21 -12.67 -6.69
C THR A 169 6.17 -12.11 -5.74
N ARG A 170 4.88 -12.20 -6.11
CA ARG A 170 3.79 -11.72 -5.24
C ARG A 170 3.72 -12.52 -3.95
N LEU A 171 3.85 -13.84 -4.00
CA LEU A 171 3.85 -14.69 -2.81
C LEU A 171 5.01 -14.37 -1.86
N GLU A 172 6.23 -14.23 -2.36
CA GLU A 172 7.40 -13.90 -1.54
C GLU A 172 7.28 -12.52 -0.88
N LEU A 173 6.76 -11.54 -1.62
CA LEU A 173 6.45 -10.22 -1.11
C LEU A 173 5.37 -10.26 -0.02
N SER A 174 4.30 -11.03 -0.22
CA SER A 174 3.23 -11.20 0.77
C SER A 174 3.71 -11.92 2.04
N LYS A 175 4.59 -12.93 1.93
CA LYS A 175 5.21 -13.57 3.11
C LYS A 175 5.97 -12.55 3.95
N LYS A 176 6.73 -11.65 3.32
CA LYS A 176 7.45 -10.58 4.02
C LYS A 176 6.49 -9.59 4.68
N ALA A 177 5.43 -9.18 3.99
CA ALA A 177 4.42 -8.27 4.53
C ALA A 177 3.71 -8.87 5.76
N VAL A 178 3.33 -10.15 5.70
CA VAL A 178 2.73 -10.87 6.85
C VAL A 178 3.71 -10.99 8.02
N ALA A 179 4.99 -11.30 7.76
CA ALA A 179 6.01 -11.34 8.80
C ALA A 179 6.25 -9.97 9.45
N TYR A 180 6.24 -8.90 8.64
CA TYR A 180 6.34 -7.52 9.11
C TYR A 180 5.16 -7.12 9.99
N LEU A 181 3.93 -7.47 9.58
CA LEU A 181 2.71 -7.30 10.39
C LEU A 181 2.77 -8.06 11.72
N ALA A 182 3.19 -9.33 11.69
CA ALA A 182 3.29 -10.15 12.88
C ALA A 182 4.25 -9.53 13.91
N LYS A 183 5.40 -9.03 13.45
CA LYS A 183 6.33 -8.27 14.30
C LYS A 183 5.70 -7.00 14.86
N TYR A 184 5.06 -6.20 14.01
CA TYR A 184 4.44 -4.94 14.42
C TYR A 184 3.38 -5.14 15.51
N LEU A 185 2.51 -6.15 15.35
CA LEU A 185 1.49 -6.49 16.34
C LEU A 185 2.09 -7.08 17.63
N ALA A 186 3.20 -7.83 17.54
CA ALA A 186 3.92 -8.32 18.72
C ALA A 186 4.48 -7.15 19.54
N ASP A 187 5.07 -6.15 18.89
CA ASP A 187 5.63 -4.96 19.56
C ASP A 187 4.50 -4.17 20.29
N ILE A 188 3.30 -4.06 19.70
CA ILE A 188 2.12 -3.47 20.36
C ILE A 188 1.63 -4.31 21.55
N ASN A 189 1.53 -5.63 21.35
CA ASN A 189 1.08 -6.55 22.39
C ASN A 189 2.00 -6.51 23.62
N ASP A 190 3.31 -6.45 23.41
CA ASP A 190 4.27 -6.34 24.51
C ASP A 190 4.08 -5.03 25.29
N TYR A 191 3.84 -3.91 24.60
CA TYR A 191 3.50 -2.66 25.28
C TYR A 191 2.19 -2.74 26.07
N PHE A 192 1.16 -3.43 25.56
CA PHE A 192 -0.12 -3.57 26.26
C PHE A 192 -0.04 -4.44 27.52
N LYS A 193 0.89 -5.42 27.60
CA LYS A 193 1.08 -6.24 28.80
C LYS A 193 1.51 -5.40 30.01
N ASP A 194 2.35 -4.40 29.77
CA ASP A 194 2.91 -3.55 30.83
C ASP A 194 2.06 -2.31 31.13
N LEU A 195 1.01 -2.09 30.34
CA LEU A 195 0.15 -0.91 30.46
C LEU A 195 -0.71 -0.97 31.73
N LYS A 196 -0.65 0.09 32.53
CA LYS A 196 -1.55 0.33 33.67
C LYS A 196 -2.37 1.58 33.38
N VAL A 197 -3.70 1.45 33.44
CA VAL A 197 -4.67 2.53 33.20
C VAL A 197 -5.30 2.98 34.50
#